data_AF-A0A2R6A627-F1
#
_entry.id   AF-A0A2R6A627-F1
#
_cell.length_a   1.000
_cell.length_b   1.000
_cell.length_c   1.000
_cell.angle_alpha   90.00
_cell.angle_beta   90.00
_cell.angle_gamma   90.00
#
_symmetry.space_group_name_H-M   'P 1'
#
loop_
_entity.id
_entity.type
_entity.pdbx_description
1 polymer ?
#
loop_
_entity_poly.entity_id
_entity_poly.type
_entity_poly.pdbx_seq_one_letter_code
_entity_poly.pdbx_strand_id
1 'polypeptide(L)'
;MRRGFKPKEEVLALLKDKYDEIVSKVYNGNYLDAVQNFDELAENKLRVTLQLFYNKPRSRDQAWRTCKGSLYEYAVFKVLNQKLTEDPVLNRKFMAVMGDEALSSYKEQVAIKNWSEILPDADILIVEKSFVKAIISCKTSLRERLTETA
;
A
#
# COMPACT_ATOMS: atom_id res chain seq x y z
N MET A 1 -2.94 3.80 18.85
CA MET A 1 -3.50 2.49 18.45
C MET A 1 -2.48 1.79 17.55
N ARG A 2 -2.14 0.53 17.83
CA ARG A 2 -1.27 -0.25 16.92
C ARG A 2 -2.12 -0.64 15.71
N ARG A 3 -1.67 -0.26 14.50
CA ARG A 3 -2.20 -0.75 13.22
C ARG A 3 -2.29 -2.28 13.27
N GLY A 4 -3.27 -2.85 12.58
CA GLY A 4 -3.54 -4.29 12.54
C GLY A 4 -2.26 -5.12 12.39
N PHE A 5 -2.30 -6.35 12.90
CA PHE A 5 -1.16 -7.28 12.93
C PHE A 5 -0.30 -7.15 11.67
N LYS A 6 0.95 -6.69 11.79
CA LYS A 6 1.83 -6.53 10.62
C LYS A 6 2.22 -7.91 10.09
N PRO A 7 2.24 -8.10 8.76
CA PRO A 7 2.80 -9.31 8.19
C PRO A 7 4.27 -9.44 8.57
N LYS A 8 4.80 -10.66 8.61
CA LYS A 8 6.25 -10.86 8.78
C LYS A 8 6.95 -10.07 7.67
N GLU A 9 7.91 -9.21 8.03
CA GLU A 9 8.58 -8.30 7.10
C GLU A 9 9.19 -9.06 5.91
N GLU A 10 9.80 -10.21 6.16
CA GLU A 10 10.37 -11.11 5.14
C GLU A 10 9.33 -11.58 4.11
N VAL A 11 8.10 -11.87 4.57
CA VAL A 11 7.02 -12.32 3.68
C VAL A 11 6.56 -11.16 2.81
N LEU A 12 6.38 -9.97 3.39
CA LEU A 12 5.96 -8.80 2.64
C LEU A 12 7.04 -8.35 1.64
N ALA A 13 8.32 -8.40 2.03
CA ALA A 13 9.44 -8.11 1.13
C ALA A 13 9.43 -9.05 -0.09
N LEU A 14 9.33 -10.37 0.13
CA LEU A 14 9.24 -11.32 -0.97
C LEU A 14 8.03 -11.06 -1.87
N LEU A 15 6.87 -10.75 -1.29
CA LEU A 15 5.66 -10.44 -2.07
C LEU A 15 5.83 -9.18 -2.92
N LYS A 16 6.49 -8.13 -2.41
CA LYS A 16 6.80 -6.91 -3.16
C LYS A 16 7.76 -7.19 -4.31
N ASP A 17 8.83 -7.95 -4.05
CA ASP A 17 9.80 -8.32 -5.09
C ASP A 17 9.15 -9.16 -6.19
N LYS A 18 8.29 -10.12 -5.81
CA LYS A 18 7.55 -10.94 -6.76
C LYS A 18 6.51 -10.14 -7.54
N TYR A 19 5.87 -9.15 -6.91
CA TYR A 19 4.99 -8.22 -7.59
C TYR A 19 5.77 -7.42 -8.65
N ASP A 20 6.87 -6.78 -8.28
CA ASP A 20 7.73 -6.02 -9.20
C ASP A 20 8.25 -6.89 -10.37
N GLU A 21 8.64 -8.14 -10.09
CA GLU A 21 9.03 -9.10 -11.12
C GLU A 21 7.89 -9.39 -12.12
N ILE A 22 6.67 -9.60 -11.64
CA ILE A 22 5.49 -9.83 -12.49
C ILE A 22 5.18 -8.59 -13.31
N VAL A 23 5.19 -7.39 -12.70
CA VAL A 23 4.93 -6.13 -13.42
C VAL A 23 5.93 -5.94 -14.56
N SER A 24 7.22 -6.16 -14.29
CA SER A 24 8.27 -6.06 -15.30
C SER A 24 8.06 -7.02 -16.47
N LYS A 25 7.75 -8.30 -16.19
CA LYS A 25 7.68 -9.36 -17.21
C LYS A 25 6.35 -9.45 -17.96
N VAL A 26 5.24 -9.21 -17.27
CA VAL A 26 3.87 -9.45 -17.80
C VAL A 26 3.22 -8.15 -18.25
N TYR A 27 3.49 -7.05 -17.54
CA TYR A 27 2.88 -5.75 -17.79
C TYR A 27 3.88 -4.73 -18.38
N ASN A 28 5.04 -5.19 -18.85
CA ASN A 28 6.09 -4.35 -19.44
C ASN A 28 6.50 -3.14 -18.57
N GLY A 29 6.49 -3.31 -17.25
CA GLY A 29 6.79 -2.24 -16.30
C GLY A 29 5.63 -1.28 -16.01
N ASN A 30 4.43 -1.50 -16.58
CA ASN A 30 3.26 -0.68 -16.30
C ASN A 30 2.57 -1.11 -14.99
N TYR A 31 2.81 -0.34 -13.92
CA TYR A 31 2.20 -0.61 -12.63
C TYR A 31 0.69 -0.35 -12.61
N LEU A 32 0.17 0.55 -13.45
CA LEU A 32 -1.25 0.86 -13.49
C LEU A 32 -2.07 -0.34 -13.96
N ASP A 33 -1.65 -0.96 -15.06
CA ASP A 33 -2.32 -2.13 -15.62
C ASP A 33 -2.27 -3.30 -14.62
N ALA A 34 -1.16 -3.48 -13.92
CA ALA A 34 -1.02 -4.50 -12.88
C ALA A 34 -1.93 -4.26 -11.67
N VAL A 35 -2.08 -3.00 -11.22
CA VAL A 35 -3.00 -2.63 -10.13
C VAL A 35 -4.46 -2.83 -10.55
N GLN A 36 -4.82 -2.52 -11.80
CA GLN A 36 -6.17 -2.75 -12.31
C GLN A 36 -6.54 -4.25 -12.30
N ASN A 37 -5.56 -5.13 -12.45
CA ASN A 37 -5.71 -6.59 -12.40
C ASN A 37 -5.23 -7.18 -11.06
N PHE A 38 -5.16 -6.37 -9.99
CA PHE A 38 -4.51 -6.77 -8.75
C PHE A 38 -5.14 -7.99 -8.10
N ASP A 39 -6.46 -8.13 -8.09
CA ASP A 39 -7.10 -9.28 -7.42
C ASP A 39 -6.72 -10.61 -8.06
N GLU A 40 -6.71 -10.68 -9.40
CA GLU A 40 -6.28 -11.88 -10.12
C GLU A 40 -4.80 -12.19 -9.84
N LEU A 41 -3.95 -11.17 -9.95
CA LEU A 41 -2.52 -11.28 -9.71
C LEU A 41 -2.23 -11.73 -8.27
N ALA A 42 -2.90 -11.11 -7.31
CA ALA A 42 -2.73 -11.36 -5.90
C ALA A 42 -3.14 -12.79 -5.53
N GLU A 43 -4.35 -13.23 -5.91
CA GLU A 43 -4.85 -14.56 -5.54
C GLU A 43 -4.17 -15.69 -6.31
N ASN A 44 -3.88 -15.52 -7.61
CA ASN A 44 -3.41 -16.60 -8.47
C ASN A 44 -1.88 -16.68 -8.58
N LYS A 45 -1.16 -15.56 -8.41
CA LYS A 45 0.29 -15.51 -8.63
C LYS A 45 1.09 -15.22 -7.36
N LEU A 46 0.59 -14.35 -6.47
CA LEU A 46 1.35 -13.93 -5.29
C LEU A 46 1.02 -14.77 -4.05
N ARG A 47 -0.26 -15.08 -3.80
CA ARG A 47 -0.65 -15.90 -2.63
C ARG A 47 0.05 -17.25 -2.58
N VAL A 48 0.34 -17.85 -3.74
CA VAL A 48 1.04 -19.14 -3.82
C VAL A 48 2.46 -19.07 -3.25
N THR A 49 3.10 -17.89 -3.24
CA THR A 49 4.46 -17.72 -2.68
C THR A 49 4.49 -17.93 -1.16
N LEU A 50 3.36 -17.74 -0.46
CA LEU A 50 3.25 -18.02 0.97
C LEU A 50 3.47 -19.49 1.34
N GLN A 51 3.39 -20.40 0.36
CA GLN A 51 3.72 -21.82 0.58
C GLN A 51 5.16 -22.03 1.06
N LEU A 52 6.07 -21.10 0.74
CA LEU A 52 7.47 -21.14 1.19
C LEU A 52 7.63 -20.89 2.69
N PHE A 53 6.68 -20.19 3.32
CA PHE A 53 6.76 -19.80 4.73
C PHE A 53 5.78 -20.55 5.63
N TYR A 54 4.70 -21.10 5.06
CA TYR A 54 3.61 -21.69 5.82
C TYR A 54 3.13 -22.99 5.17
N ASN A 55 3.44 -24.11 5.82
CA ASN A 55 3.04 -25.44 5.35
C ASN A 55 1.54 -25.72 5.55
N LYS A 56 0.92 -25.08 6.55
CA LYS A 56 -0.51 -25.29 6.89
C LYS A 56 -1.41 -24.31 6.11
N PRO A 57 -2.46 -24.77 5.42
CA PRO A 57 -3.38 -23.92 4.67
C PRO A 57 -3.98 -22.79 5.51
N ARG A 58 -4.45 -23.09 6.72
CA ARG A 58 -5.05 -22.10 7.63
C ARG A 58 -4.09 -20.95 7.99
N SER A 59 -2.81 -21.26 8.18
CA SER A 59 -1.79 -20.26 8.49
C SER A 59 -1.50 -19.37 7.27
N ARG A 60 -1.48 -19.95 6.06
CA ARG A 60 -1.36 -19.19 4.80
C ARG A 60 -2.52 -18.22 4.62
N ASP A 61 -3.75 -18.67 4.86
CA ASP A 61 -4.93 -17.84 4.67
C ASP A 61 -4.96 -16.66 5.64
N GLN A 62 -4.57 -16.90 6.89
CA GLN A 62 -4.45 -15.84 7.89
C GLN A 62 -3.33 -14.86 7.52
N ALA A 63 -2.15 -15.35 7.15
CA ALA A 63 -1.05 -14.52 6.69
C ALA A 63 -1.43 -13.70 5.44
N TRP A 64 -2.15 -14.29 4.50
CA TRP A 64 -2.60 -13.64 3.27
C TRP A 64 -3.57 -12.50 3.55
N ARG A 65 -4.56 -12.71 4.43
CA ARG A 65 -5.49 -11.64 4.85
C ARG A 65 -4.77 -10.44 5.42
N THR A 66 -3.66 -10.66 6.12
CA THR A 66 -2.79 -9.59 6.60
C THR A 66 -1.96 -8.95 5.49
N CYS A 67 -1.29 -9.74 4.65
CA CYS A 67 -0.33 -9.23 3.67
C CYS A 67 -1.00 -8.51 2.49
N LYS A 68 -2.19 -8.96 2.07
CA LYS A 68 -2.85 -8.48 0.84
C LYS A 68 -3.11 -6.97 0.86
N GLY A 69 -3.51 -6.42 2.01
CA GLY A 69 -3.71 -4.98 2.18
C GLY A 69 -2.43 -4.19 1.97
N SER A 70 -1.38 -4.50 2.73
CA SER A 70 -0.08 -3.83 2.60
C SER A 70 0.58 -3.99 1.23
N LEU A 71 0.32 -5.12 0.56
CA LEU A 71 0.78 -5.34 -0.80
C LEU A 71 0.02 -4.46 -1.81
N TYR A 72 -1.28 -4.26 -1.60
CA TYR A 72 -2.08 -3.35 -2.41
C TYR A 72 -1.65 -1.89 -2.21
N GLU A 73 -1.43 -1.46 -0.97
CA GLU A 73 -0.88 -0.14 -0.64
C GLU A 73 0.44 0.10 -1.38
N TYR A 74 1.34 -0.88 -1.36
CA TYR A 74 2.60 -0.83 -2.10
C TYR A 74 2.37 -0.74 -3.62
N ALA A 75 1.45 -1.53 -4.16
CA ALA A 75 1.15 -1.53 -5.59
C ALA A 75 0.65 -0.15 -6.06
N VAL A 76 -0.27 0.47 -5.30
CA VAL A 76 -0.75 1.84 -5.55
C VAL A 76 0.39 2.86 -5.42
N PHE A 77 1.25 2.72 -4.42
CA PHE A 77 2.42 3.58 -4.26
C PHE A 77 3.36 3.53 -5.48
N LYS A 78 3.56 2.34 -6.06
CA LYS A 78 4.36 2.19 -7.28
C LYS A 78 3.73 2.89 -8.48
N VAL A 79 2.40 2.85 -8.62
CA VAL A 79 1.67 3.62 -9.64
C VAL A 79 1.90 5.12 -9.46
N LEU A 80 1.75 5.63 -8.24
CA LEU A 80 1.95 7.05 -7.95
C LEU A 80 3.39 7.48 -8.27
N ASN A 81 4.38 6.71 -7.82
CA ASN A 81 5.78 7.01 -8.13
C ASN A 81 6.08 6.95 -9.62
N GLN A 82 5.53 5.99 -10.35
CA GLN A 82 5.66 5.94 -11.79
C GLN A 82 5.10 7.21 -12.44
N LYS A 83 3.87 7.64 -12.07
CA LYS A 83 3.26 8.86 -12.61
C LYS A 83 3.98 10.15 -12.22
N LEU A 84 4.47 10.24 -10.99
CA LEU A 84 5.28 11.38 -10.57
C LEU A 84 6.60 11.42 -11.34
N THR A 85 7.24 10.27 -11.60
CA THR A 85 8.52 10.22 -12.30
C THR A 85 8.39 10.49 -13.80
N GLU A 86 7.30 10.04 -14.43
CA GLU A 86 6.99 10.26 -15.85
C GLU A 86 6.76 11.75 -16.18
N ASP A 87 6.29 12.56 -15.22
CA ASP A 87 6.05 14.00 -15.39
C ASP A 87 7.09 14.83 -14.58
N PRO A 88 8.06 15.48 -15.24
CA PRO A 88 9.08 16.27 -14.55
C PRO A 88 8.54 17.44 -13.71
N VAL A 89 7.38 18.00 -14.06
CA VAL A 89 6.75 19.09 -13.29
C VAL A 89 6.17 18.53 -11.99
N LEU A 90 5.48 17.38 -12.07
CA LEU A 90 4.97 16.71 -10.87
C LEU A 90 6.10 16.19 -10.00
N ASN A 91 7.13 15.56 -10.58
CA ASN A 91 8.29 15.03 -9.85
C ASN A 91 9.00 16.07 -8.98
N ARG A 92 9.13 17.30 -9.51
CA ARG A 92 9.77 18.41 -8.77
C ARG A 92 8.90 18.96 -7.65
N LYS A 93 7.59 18.78 -7.74
CA LYS A 93 6.62 19.40 -6.86
C LYS A 93 6.15 18.47 -5.76
N PHE A 94 5.93 17.19 -6.08
CA PHE A 94 5.31 16.23 -5.20
C PHE A 94 6.16 14.99 -5.03
N MET A 95 6.11 14.42 -3.83
CA MET A 95 6.59 13.07 -3.54
C MET A 95 5.45 12.27 -2.92
N ALA A 96 5.39 10.98 -3.25
CA ALA A 96 4.58 10.02 -2.53
C ALA A 96 5.44 9.35 -1.45
N VAL A 97 4.90 9.15 -0.26
CA VAL A 97 5.56 8.42 0.83
C VAL A 97 4.58 7.45 1.49
N MET A 98 5.06 6.27 1.89
CA MET A 98 4.25 5.30 2.62
C MET A 98 3.91 5.84 4.00
N GLY A 99 2.64 5.79 4.38
CA GLY A 99 2.16 6.37 5.63
C GLY A 99 2.72 5.67 6.87
N ASP A 100 3.01 4.37 6.78
CA ASP A 100 3.65 3.59 7.86
C ASP A 100 5.01 4.16 8.30
N GLU A 101 5.76 4.76 7.38
CA GLU A 101 7.07 5.37 7.63
C GLU A 101 6.94 6.87 7.91
N ALA A 102 6.02 7.55 7.22
CA ALA A 102 5.95 9.00 7.18
C ALA A 102 5.03 9.62 8.25
N LEU A 103 4.07 8.89 8.80
CA LEU A 103 3.09 9.44 9.75
C LEU A 103 3.71 10.03 11.01
N SER A 104 4.83 9.48 11.49
CA SER A 104 5.55 10.03 12.64
C SER A 104 6.11 11.42 12.34
N SER A 105 6.65 11.63 11.14
CA SER A 105 7.23 12.89 10.68
C SER A 105 6.18 13.94 10.32
N TYR A 106 5.01 13.52 9.85
CA TYR A 106 3.93 14.44 9.43
C TYR A 106 2.74 14.49 10.38
N LYS A 107 2.88 13.91 11.58
CA LYS A 107 1.81 13.74 12.57
C LYS A 107 1.03 15.03 12.82
N GLU A 108 1.74 16.14 13.04
CA GLU A 108 1.13 17.44 13.35
C GLU A 108 0.31 18.03 12.20
N GLN A 109 0.54 17.57 10.96
CA GLN A 109 -0.19 18.03 9.78
C GLN A 109 -1.38 17.13 9.44
N VAL A 110 -1.37 15.89 9.93
CA VAL A 110 -2.31 14.84 9.54
C VAL A 110 -3.30 14.53 10.66
N ALA A 111 -2.91 14.76 11.92
CA ALA A 111 -3.77 14.53 13.07
C ALA A 111 -4.96 15.50 13.10
N ILE A 112 -6.16 14.95 13.25
CA ILE A 112 -7.38 15.69 13.54
C ILE A 112 -7.42 15.91 15.05
N LYS A 113 -7.42 17.18 15.48
CA LYS A 113 -7.41 17.57 16.89
C LYS A 113 -8.77 18.12 17.30
N ASN A 114 -9.47 17.42 18.18
CA ASN A 114 -10.72 17.88 18.80
C ASN A 114 -10.87 17.26 20.21
N TRP A 115 -10.34 17.92 21.24
CA TRP A 115 -10.21 17.42 22.64
C TRP A 115 -9.44 16.09 22.81
N SER A 116 -9.17 15.42 21.70
CA SER A 116 -8.42 14.19 21.50
C SER A 116 -7.69 14.30 20.17
N GLU A 117 -6.70 13.43 19.97
CA GLU A 117 -5.93 13.35 18.73
C GLU A 117 -6.32 12.08 17.99
N ILE A 118 -6.82 12.24 16.76
CA ILE A 118 -7.21 11.14 15.88
C ILE A 118 -6.33 11.19 14.64
N LEU A 119 -5.65 10.07 14.36
CA LEU A 119 -4.91 9.91 13.12
C LEU A 119 -5.82 9.26 12.07
N PRO A 120 -5.97 9.86 10.88
CA PRO A 120 -6.66 9.24 9.77
C PRO A 120 -5.92 7.99 9.29
N ASP A 121 -6.63 7.16 8.55
CA ASP A 121 -6.05 5.98 7.92
C ASP A 121 -5.22 6.37 6.69
N ALA A 122 -4.02 6.89 6.95
CA ALA A 122 -3.10 7.35 5.93
C ALA A 122 -2.18 6.21 5.48
N ASP A 123 -2.51 5.60 4.34
CA ASP A 123 -1.70 4.54 3.74
C ASP A 123 -0.58 5.14 2.89
N ILE A 124 -0.87 6.23 2.17
CA ILE A 124 0.10 6.99 1.38
C ILE A 124 -0.14 8.49 1.61
N LEU A 125 0.93 9.27 1.72
CA LEU A 125 0.87 10.73 1.76
C LEU A 125 1.47 11.30 0.48
N ILE A 126 0.83 12.35 -0.06
CA ILE A 126 1.43 13.21 -1.09
C ILE A 126 1.96 14.46 -0.40
N VAL A 127 3.26 14.71 -0.53
CA VAL A 127 3.95 15.82 0.13
C VAL A 127 4.50 16.77 -0.93
N GLU A 128 4.27 18.07 -0.74
CA GLU A 128 4.95 19.14 -1.47
C GLU A 128 5.95 19.81 -0.54
N LYS A 129 7.25 19.67 -0.84
CA LYS A 129 8.36 20.11 0.02
C LYS A 129 8.29 19.44 1.41
N SER A 130 7.62 20.07 2.36
CA SER A 130 7.45 19.59 3.74
C SER A 130 5.99 19.62 4.20
N PHE A 131 5.06 19.89 3.28
CA PHE A 131 3.64 19.99 3.58
C PHE A 131 2.86 18.83 2.96
N VAL A 132 2.09 18.12 3.79
CA VAL A 132 1.15 17.11 3.31
C VAL A 132 0.03 17.81 2.54
N LYS A 133 -0.19 17.38 1.29
CA LYS A 133 -1.22 17.91 0.39
C LYS A 133 -2.39 16.97 0.21
N ALA A 134 -2.13 15.67 0.30
CA ALA A 134 -3.17 14.67 0.23
C ALA A 134 -2.83 13.47 1.10
N ILE A 135 -3.88 12.83 1.61
CA ILE A 135 -3.85 11.56 2.30
C ILE A 135 -4.63 10.60 1.43
N ILE A 136 -4.04 9.43 1.14
CA ILE A 136 -4.66 8.38 0.35
C ILE A 136 -4.83 7.18 1.25
N SER A 137 -6.07 6.71 1.40
CA SER A 137 -6.39 5.42 2.01
C SER A 137 -6.69 4.40 0.92
N CYS A 138 -6.00 3.27 0.95
CA CYS A 138 -6.10 2.20 -0.02
C CYS A 138 -7.01 1.10 0.52
N LYS A 139 -8.03 0.73 -0.25
CA LYS A 139 -8.92 -0.39 0.09
C LYS A 139 -8.98 -1.39 -1.06
N THR A 140 -8.71 -2.65 -0.76
CA THR A 140 -8.84 -3.76 -1.73
C THR A 140 -10.30 -4.10 -2.05
N SER A 141 -11.26 -3.63 -1.24
CA SER A 141 -12.68 -3.76 -1.50
C SER A 141 -13.47 -2.66 -0.80
N LEU A 142 -14.59 -2.26 -1.41
CA LEU A 142 -15.50 -1.23 -0.88
C LEU A 142 -16.60 -1.78 0.05
N ARG A 143 -16.67 -3.10 0.25
CA ARG A 143 -17.75 -3.76 1.02
C ARG A 143 -17.73 -3.29 2.48
N GLU A 144 -18.85 -2.78 2.99
CA GLU A 144 -19.13 -2.31 4.38
C GLU A 144 -18.12 -1.31 5.01
N ARG A 145 -17.18 -0.74 4.24
CA ARG A 145 -16.12 0.14 4.77
C ARG A 145 -16.33 1.62 4.48
N LEU A 146 -17.24 1.96 3.56
CA LEU A 146 -17.56 3.35 3.22
C LEU A 146 -18.22 4.10 4.39
N THR A 147 -18.93 3.41 5.28
CA THR A 147 -19.52 4.00 6.49
C THR A 147 -18.51 4.36 7.58
N GLU A 148 -17.27 3.85 7.51
CA GLU A 148 -16.20 4.15 8.48
C GLU A 148 -15.11 5.10 7.95
N THR A 149 -15.06 5.31 6.63
CA THR A 149 -13.99 6.09 5.96
C THR A 149 -14.46 7.48 5.49
N ALA A 150 -15.78 7.74 5.49
CA ALA A 150 -16.39 9.00 5.08
C ALA A 150 -16.47 10.03 6.20
#